data_AF-A0A8J3UE77-F1
#
_entry.id   AF-A0A8J3UE77-F1
#
_cell.length_a   1.000
_cell.length_b   1.000
_cell.length_c   1.000
_cell.angle_alpha   90.00
_cell.angle_beta   90.00
_cell.angle_gamma   90.00
#
_symmetry.space_group_name_H-M   'P 1'
#
loop_
_entity.id
_entity.type
_entity.pdbx_description
1 polymer ?
#
loop_
_entity_poly.entity_id
_entity_poly.type
_entity_poly.pdbx_seq_one_letter_code
_entity_poly.pdbx_strand_id
1 'polypeptide(L)'
;MNDHHEDPFREAAAQGLERAVQLTSVAGAAAQVRVQMKAERAREQAEQQQRLARQSRTAHRAARHAARLQWLPANDPAWLKSADLNRVFQAWAATIPYIAEDKAAERTRLKCEERLRELHPYGMRQYDRLRGEGFAPEPAMRKAAPFFSREPNPRTGHAAPRWRELSPVELAQQDFPMPMADVLGAKPAAAPAIQSARPMHRATPKPKA
;
A
#
# COMPACT_ATOMS: atom_id res chain seq x y z
N MET A 1 35.86 52.51 87.31
CA MET A 1 34.70 51.68 86.96
C MET A 1 33.68 52.58 86.29
N ASN A 2 33.65 52.56 84.96
CA ASN A 2 32.53 52.95 84.10
C ASN A 2 32.94 52.52 82.70
N ASP A 3 32.57 51.29 82.37
CA ASP A 3 32.72 50.72 81.03
C ASP A 3 31.79 51.48 80.08
N HIS A 4 32.39 52.22 79.14
CA HIS A 4 31.68 52.71 77.97
C HIS A 4 31.41 51.52 77.05
N HIS A 5 30.23 50.91 77.19
CA HIS A 5 29.74 49.91 76.25
C HIS A 5 29.22 50.65 75.01
N GLU A 6 30.13 50.90 74.06
CA GLU A 6 29.78 51.36 72.73
C GLU A 6 29.08 50.20 72.00
N ASP A 7 27.85 50.44 71.58
CA ASP A 7 26.90 49.41 71.18
C ASP A 7 27.37 48.68 69.89
N PRO A 8 27.79 47.41 69.96
CA PRO A 8 28.35 46.68 68.82
C PRO A 8 27.34 46.49 67.68
N PHE A 9 26.04 46.69 67.95
CA PHE A 9 25.00 46.65 66.93
C PHE A 9 24.99 47.88 66.01
N ARG A 10 25.49 49.03 66.47
CA ARG A 10 25.58 50.24 65.62
C ARG A 10 26.72 50.17 64.61
N GLU A 11 27.84 49.57 65.00
CA GLU A 11 28.98 49.34 64.10
C GLU A 11 28.68 48.26 63.05
N ALA A 12 27.98 47.20 63.44
CA ALA A 12 27.51 46.16 62.50
C ALA A 12 26.47 46.69 61.49
N ALA A 13 25.59 47.60 61.91
CA ALA A 13 24.61 48.24 61.03
C ALA A 13 25.27 49.19 60.01
N ALA A 14 26.30 49.94 60.43
CA ALA A 14 27.07 50.81 59.54
C ALA A 14 27.89 50.02 58.50
N GLN A 15 28.56 48.94 58.91
CA GLN A 15 29.29 48.05 57.98
C GLN A 15 28.35 47.27 57.04
N GLY A 16 27.13 46.96 57.49
CA GLY A 16 26.10 46.31 56.68
C GLY A 16 25.55 47.20 55.56
N LEU A 17 25.44 48.50 55.80
CA LEU A 17 24.97 49.46 54.79
C LEU A 17 26.01 49.69 53.68
N GLU A 18 27.30 49.70 54.02
CA GLU A 18 28.40 49.85 53.06
C GLU A 18 28.48 48.67 52.08
N ARG A 19 28.20 47.44 52.55
CA ARG A 19 28.14 46.24 51.69
C ARG A 19 26.82 46.11 50.92
N ALA A 20 25.73 46.71 51.40
CA ALA A 20 24.43 46.66 50.71
C ALA A 20 24.43 47.44 49.39
N VAL A 21 25.20 48.54 49.29
CA VAL A 21 25.37 49.31 48.04
C VAL A 21 26.22 48.57 47.00
N GLN A 22 27.11 47.66 47.41
CA GLN A 22 27.89 46.82 46.49
C GLN A 22 27.11 45.59 45.98
N LEU A 23 26.09 45.13 46.71
CA LEU A 23 25.32 43.92 46.38
C LEU A 23 24.19 44.15 45.35
N THR A 24 23.73 45.39 45.18
CA THR A 24 22.75 45.74 44.12
C THR A 24 23.33 45.57 42.70
N SER A 25 24.64 45.78 42.51
CA SER A 25 25.29 45.61 41.20
C SER A 25 25.46 44.14 40.79
N VAL A 26 25.48 43.20 41.74
CA VAL A 26 25.69 41.76 41.46
C VAL A 26 24.38 41.07 41.03
N ALA A 27 23.24 41.55 41.55
CA ALA A 27 21.92 41.00 41.20
C ALA A 27 21.54 41.22 39.72
N GLY A 28 21.87 42.39 39.15
CA GLY A 28 21.62 42.70 37.74
C GLY A 28 22.46 41.85 36.77
N ALA A 29 23.73 41.61 37.10
CA ALA A 29 24.63 40.80 36.29
C ALA A 29 24.18 39.32 36.24
N ALA A 30 23.72 38.76 37.35
CA ALA A 30 23.22 37.38 37.39
C ALA A 30 21.96 37.17 36.53
N ALA A 31 21.07 38.17 36.47
CA ALA A 31 19.90 38.14 35.61
C ALA A 31 20.30 38.15 34.11
N GLN A 32 21.24 39.01 33.73
CA GLN A 32 21.77 39.07 32.37
C GLN A 32 22.43 37.76 31.94
N VAL A 33 23.24 37.15 32.81
CA VAL A 33 23.89 35.85 32.53
C VAL A 33 22.84 34.75 32.31
N ARG A 34 21.76 34.70 33.11
CA ARG A 34 20.68 33.71 32.88
C ARG A 34 19.94 33.93 31.57
N VAL A 35 19.70 35.18 31.18
CA VAL A 35 19.08 35.50 29.88
C VAL A 35 20.02 35.09 28.74
N GLN A 36 21.31 35.38 28.85
CA GLN A 36 22.32 34.97 27.85
C GLN A 36 22.40 33.44 27.73
N MET A 37 22.49 32.71 28.85
CA MET A 37 22.50 31.24 28.82
C MET A 37 21.23 30.63 28.22
N LYS A 38 20.05 31.22 28.49
CA LYS A 38 18.81 30.77 27.85
C LYS A 38 18.83 31.03 26.34
N ALA A 39 19.35 32.18 25.91
CA ALA A 39 19.48 32.52 24.50
C ALA A 39 20.48 31.57 23.79
N GLU A 40 21.60 31.24 24.43
CA GLU A 40 22.58 30.26 23.90
C GLU A 40 21.97 28.87 23.76
N ARG A 41 21.29 28.36 24.79
CA ARG A 41 20.59 27.07 24.72
C ARG A 41 19.53 27.04 23.63
N ALA A 42 18.77 28.13 23.46
CA ALA A 42 17.79 28.24 22.38
C ALA A 42 18.44 28.22 20.99
N ARG A 43 19.63 28.84 20.83
CA ARG A 43 20.40 28.79 19.60
C ARG A 43 20.93 27.38 19.32
N GLU A 44 21.53 26.72 20.30
CA GLU A 44 22.02 25.35 20.17
C GLU A 44 20.91 24.37 19.79
N GLN A 45 19.73 24.49 20.43
CA GLN A 45 18.55 23.69 20.10
C GLN A 45 18.06 23.99 18.68
N ALA A 46 17.98 25.26 18.29
CA ALA A 46 17.58 25.64 16.94
C ALA A 46 18.56 25.10 15.89
N GLU A 47 19.86 25.14 16.15
CA GLU A 47 20.88 24.54 15.29
C GLU A 47 20.75 23.02 15.19
N GLN A 48 20.53 22.33 16.32
CA GLN A 48 20.31 20.88 16.34
C GLN A 48 19.07 20.52 15.53
N GLN A 49 17.96 21.23 15.73
CA GLN A 49 16.73 21.04 14.95
C GLN A 49 16.96 21.30 13.46
N GLN A 50 17.70 22.36 13.11
CA GLN A 50 18.07 22.62 11.72
C GLN A 50 18.97 21.52 11.15
N ARG A 51 19.93 20.99 11.91
CA ARG A 51 20.79 19.88 11.50
C ARG A 51 19.96 18.62 11.22
N LEU A 52 19.07 18.24 12.14
CA LEU A 52 18.16 17.10 11.97
C LEU A 52 17.21 17.31 10.78
N ALA A 53 16.66 18.51 10.61
CA ALA A 53 15.80 18.84 9.48
C ALA A 53 16.55 18.78 8.14
N ARG A 54 17.80 19.26 8.11
CA ARG A 54 18.68 19.17 6.91
C ARG A 54 18.99 17.71 6.59
N GLN A 55 19.36 16.91 7.58
CA GLN A 55 19.65 15.48 7.42
C GLN A 55 18.43 14.71 6.88
N SER A 56 17.25 14.96 7.45
CA SER A 56 15.98 14.40 6.96
C SER A 56 15.71 14.81 5.51
N ARG A 57 15.85 16.10 5.17
CA ARG A 57 15.67 16.58 3.79
C ARG A 57 16.66 15.95 2.82
N THR A 58 17.93 15.80 3.19
CA THR A 58 18.92 15.12 2.34
C THR A 58 18.60 13.64 2.15
N ALA A 59 18.15 12.95 3.21
CA ALA A 59 17.75 11.56 3.13
C ALA A 59 16.53 11.36 2.21
N HIS A 60 15.50 12.21 2.35
CA HIS A 60 14.33 12.19 1.47
C HIS A 60 14.69 12.46 0.00
N ARG A 61 15.60 13.41 -0.26
CA ARG A 61 16.09 13.67 -1.61
C ARG A 61 16.85 12.48 -2.18
N ALA A 62 17.75 11.88 -1.42
CA ALA A 62 18.52 10.71 -1.85
C ALA A 62 17.60 9.52 -2.18
N ALA A 63 16.61 9.24 -1.31
CA ALA A 63 15.60 8.20 -1.54
C ALA A 63 14.79 8.46 -2.83
N ARG A 64 14.41 9.71 -3.08
CA ARG A 64 13.68 10.11 -4.30
C ARG A 64 14.52 9.92 -5.56
N HIS A 65 15.80 10.28 -5.52
CA HIS A 65 16.72 10.07 -6.64
C HIS A 65 16.93 8.57 -6.91
N ALA A 66 17.14 7.77 -5.87
CA ALA A 66 17.28 6.32 -6.00
C ALA A 66 16.01 5.67 -6.56
N ALA A 67 14.83 6.09 -6.11
CA ALA A 67 13.57 5.59 -6.64
C ALA A 67 13.35 5.96 -8.11
N ARG A 68 13.74 7.18 -8.52
CA ARG A 68 13.70 7.60 -9.93
C ARG A 68 14.47 6.67 -10.84
N LEU A 69 15.60 6.13 -10.40
CA LEU A 69 16.37 5.16 -11.21
C LEU A 69 15.60 3.86 -11.48
N GLN A 70 14.64 3.49 -10.63
CA GLN A 70 13.87 2.26 -10.77
C GLN A 70 12.75 2.37 -11.82
N TRP A 71 12.17 3.56 -12.03
CA TRP A 71 11.10 3.78 -13.01
C TRP A 71 11.52 4.61 -14.23
N LEU A 72 12.71 5.22 -14.23
CA LEU A 72 13.23 5.96 -15.39
C LEU A 72 13.21 5.17 -16.71
N PRO A 73 13.60 3.87 -16.74
CA PRO A 73 13.62 3.11 -17.98
C PRO A 73 12.26 3.05 -18.68
N ALA A 74 11.16 3.08 -17.92
CA ALA A 74 9.81 3.10 -18.48
C ALA A 74 9.44 4.42 -19.17
N ASN A 75 10.31 5.44 -19.14
CA ASN A 75 10.16 6.61 -20.02
C ASN A 75 10.72 6.40 -21.42
N ASP A 76 11.61 5.42 -21.62
CA ASP A 76 12.13 5.04 -22.93
C ASP A 76 11.10 4.14 -23.66
N PRO A 77 10.57 4.58 -24.81
CA PRO A 77 9.64 3.78 -25.61
C PRO A 77 10.23 2.46 -26.11
N ALA A 78 11.54 2.40 -26.37
CA ALA A 78 12.19 1.18 -26.84
C ALA A 78 12.25 0.14 -25.72
N TRP A 79 12.64 0.56 -24.52
CA TRP A 79 12.60 -0.27 -23.33
C TRP A 79 11.19 -0.81 -23.07
N LEU A 80 10.17 0.05 -23.06
CA LEU A 80 8.77 -0.36 -22.81
C LEU A 80 8.29 -1.44 -23.79
N LYS A 81 8.60 -1.30 -25.08
CA LYS A 81 8.21 -2.27 -26.11
C LYS A 81 8.87 -3.64 -25.93
N SER A 82 10.08 -3.67 -25.38
CA SER A 82 10.84 -4.91 -25.16
C SER A 82 10.66 -5.51 -23.75
N ALA A 83 10.20 -4.72 -22.79
CA ALA A 83 10.12 -5.13 -21.39
C ALA A 83 9.04 -6.20 -21.19
N ASP A 84 9.40 -7.20 -20.39
CA ASP A 84 8.49 -8.26 -19.96
C ASP A 84 7.56 -7.77 -18.83
N LEU A 85 6.60 -8.62 -18.47
CA LEU A 85 5.59 -8.30 -17.46
C LEU A 85 6.22 -7.88 -16.13
N ASN A 86 7.24 -8.62 -15.66
CA ASN A 86 7.87 -8.38 -14.37
C ASN A 86 8.60 -7.04 -14.33
N ARG A 87 9.36 -6.71 -15.37
CA ARG A 87 10.07 -5.42 -15.47
C ARG A 87 9.10 -4.25 -15.51
N VAL A 88 8.02 -4.36 -16.29
CA VAL A 88 7.01 -3.30 -16.36
C VAL A 88 6.29 -3.14 -15.01
N PHE A 89 5.97 -4.24 -14.33
CA PHE A 89 5.34 -4.21 -13.01
C PHE A 89 6.25 -3.61 -11.93
N GLN A 90 7.54 -3.93 -11.96
CA GLN A 90 8.54 -3.34 -11.05
C GLN A 90 8.67 -1.83 -11.27
N ALA A 91 8.78 -1.39 -12.52
CA ALA A 91 8.82 0.03 -12.87
C ALA A 91 7.52 0.75 -12.46
N TRP A 92 6.36 0.13 -12.68
CA TRP A 92 5.07 0.64 -12.21
C TRP A 92 5.05 0.77 -10.68
N ALA A 93 5.43 -0.26 -9.93
CA ALA A 93 5.41 -0.25 -8.46
C ALA A 93 6.33 0.84 -7.87
N ALA A 94 7.49 1.06 -8.48
CA ALA A 94 8.42 2.11 -8.08
C ALA A 94 7.86 3.53 -8.24
N THR A 95 6.83 3.74 -9.07
CA THR A 95 6.18 5.06 -9.21
C THR A 95 5.20 5.37 -8.07
N ILE A 96 4.58 4.35 -7.46
CA ILE A 96 3.42 4.49 -6.55
C ILE A 96 3.64 5.49 -5.41
N PRO A 97 4.78 5.50 -4.68
CA PRO A 97 4.97 6.44 -3.58
C PRO A 97 5.04 7.91 -4.03
N TYR A 98 5.24 8.18 -5.32
CA TYR A 98 5.58 9.50 -5.84
C TYR A 98 4.50 10.11 -6.74
N ILE A 99 3.43 9.38 -7.08
CA ILE A 99 2.43 9.83 -8.06
C ILE A 99 1.66 11.11 -7.65
N ALA A 100 1.52 11.36 -6.35
CA ALA A 100 0.85 12.56 -5.85
C ALA A 100 1.72 13.83 -5.96
N GLU A 101 3.04 13.67 -5.92
CA GLU A 101 3.99 14.78 -5.86
C GLU A 101 4.74 15.02 -7.19
N ASP A 102 4.89 13.98 -8.01
CA ASP A 102 5.70 14.00 -9.23
C ASP A 102 4.85 13.62 -10.46
N LYS A 103 4.55 14.63 -11.30
CA LYS A 103 3.84 14.43 -12.57
C LYS A 103 4.57 13.48 -13.52
N ALA A 104 5.90 13.38 -13.44
CA ALA A 104 6.65 12.44 -14.26
C ALA A 104 6.41 11.00 -13.79
N ALA A 105 6.32 10.76 -12.47
CA ALA A 105 6.01 9.44 -11.92
C ALA A 105 4.61 8.99 -12.34
N GLU A 106 3.64 9.91 -12.27
CA GLU A 106 2.27 9.64 -12.72
C GLU A 106 2.20 9.30 -14.23
N ARG A 107 2.94 10.05 -15.08
CA ARG A 107 3.02 9.74 -16.51
C ARG A 107 3.65 8.38 -16.78
N THR A 108 4.73 8.05 -16.06
CA THR A 108 5.37 6.74 -16.21
C THR A 108 4.46 5.61 -15.74
N ARG A 109 3.72 5.80 -14.63
CA ARG A 109 2.70 4.84 -14.18
C ARG A 109 1.71 4.53 -15.29
N LEU A 110 1.16 5.56 -15.93
CA LEU A 110 0.19 5.41 -17.02
C LEU A 110 0.77 4.67 -18.22
N LYS A 111 2.02 4.95 -18.61
CA LYS A 111 2.71 4.22 -19.69
C LYS A 111 2.92 2.75 -19.34
N CYS A 112 3.34 2.46 -18.11
CA CYS A 112 3.47 1.08 -17.66
C CYS A 112 2.12 0.37 -17.69
N GLU A 113 1.04 1.01 -17.25
CA GLU A 113 -0.31 0.42 -17.30
C GLU A 113 -0.75 0.11 -18.72
N GLU A 114 -0.47 0.98 -19.68
CA GLU A 114 -0.77 0.72 -21.08
C GLU A 114 -0.02 -0.52 -21.58
N ARG A 115 1.28 -0.61 -21.28
CA ARG A 115 2.07 -1.79 -21.61
C ARG A 115 1.57 -3.05 -20.89
N LEU A 116 1.12 -2.95 -19.64
CA LEU A 116 0.51 -4.06 -18.92
C LEU A 116 -0.81 -4.51 -19.58
N ARG A 117 -1.58 -3.60 -20.18
CA ARG A 117 -2.80 -3.95 -20.94
C ARG A 117 -2.46 -4.75 -22.19
N GLU A 118 -1.37 -4.41 -22.87
CA GLU A 118 -0.86 -5.18 -24.01
C GLU A 118 -0.36 -6.56 -23.60
N LEU A 119 0.43 -6.65 -22.54
CA LEU A 119 1.05 -7.91 -22.09
C LEU A 119 0.06 -8.86 -21.43
N HIS A 120 -0.88 -8.32 -20.65
CA HIS A 120 -1.80 -9.13 -19.84
C HIS A 120 -3.21 -8.51 -19.76
N PRO A 121 -3.99 -8.54 -20.85
CA PRO A 121 -5.30 -7.89 -20.93
C PRO A 121 -6.28 -8.38 -19.85
N TYR A 122 -6.24 -9.67 -19.52
CA TYR A 122 -7.17 -10.26 -18.56
C TYR A 122 -7.02 -9.68 -17.14
N GLY A 123 -5.80 -9.67 -16.61
CA GLY A 123 -5.46 -9.06 -15.32
C GLY A 123 -5.77 -7.55 -15.29
N MET A 124 -5.46 -6.84 -16.38
CA MET A 124 -5.74 -5.41 -16.46
C MET A 124 -7.22 -5.05 -16.54
N ARG A 125 -8.08 -5.90 -17.13
CA ARG A 125 -9.55 -5.69 -17.07
C ARG A 125 -10.05 -5.68 -15.62
N GLN A 126 -9.50 -6.54 -14.78
CA GLN A 126 -9.86 -6.54 -13.36
C GLN A 126 -9.36 -5.29 -12.64
N TYR A 127 -8.15 -4.83 -12.97
CA TYR A 127 -7.62 -3.56 -12.49
C TYR A 127 -8.50 -2.38 -12.90
N ASP A 128 -8.86 -2.26 -14.18
CA ASP A 128 -9.66 -1.16 -14.70
C ASP A 128 -11.08 -1.15 -14.07
N ARG A 129 -11.68 -2.33 -13.80
CA ARG A 129 -12.93 -2.44 -13.04
C ARG A 129 -12.79 -1.86 -11.63
N LEU A 130 -11.75 -2.25 -10.89
CA LEU A 130 -11.48 -1.74 -9.55
C LEU A 130 -11.21 -0.23 -9.55
N ARG A 131 -10.54 0.29 -10.58
CA ARG A 131 -10.36 1.74 -10.77
C ARG A 131 -11.69 2.45 -11.00
N GLY A 132 -12.61 1.86 -11.77
CA GLY A 132 -13.98 2.34 -11.95
C GLY A 132 -14.81 2.35 -10.66
N GLU A 133 -14.54 1.43 -9.75
CA GLU A 133 -15.13 1.38 -8.40
C GLU A 133 -14.52 2.41 -7.42
N GLY A 134 -13.54 3.19 -7.85
CA GLY A 134 -12.91 4.26 -7.06
C GLY A 134 -11.69 3.83 -6.25
N PHE A 135 -11.21 2.59 -6.38
CA PHE A 135 -9.96 2.17 -5.72
C PHE A 135 -8.77 2.96 -6.25
N ALA A 136 -7.88 3.41 -5.36
CA ALA A 136 -6.59 3.99 -5.76
C ALA A 136 -5.72 2.97 -6.55
N PRO A 137 -4.73 3.42 -7.33
CA PRO A 137 -3.95 2.54 -8.21
C PRO A 137 -3.30 1.35 -7.50
N GLU A 138 -2.67 1.58 -6.35
CA GLU A 138 -2.00 0.53 -5.58
C GLU A 138 -2.96 -0.55 -5.05
N PRO A 139 -4.02 -0.23 -4.29
CA PRO A 139 -4.93 -1.25 -3.81
C PRO A 139 -5.70 -1.94 -4.95
N ALA A 140 -5.97 -1.25 -6.05
CA ALA A 140 -6.56 -1.85 -7.25
C ALA A 140 -5.62 -2.91 -7.85
N MET A 141 -4.35 -2.59 -8.08
CA MET A 141 -3.39 -3.53 -8.66
C MET A 141 -3.10 -4.70 -7.71
N ARG A 142 -3.01 -4.45 -6.40
CA ARG A 142 -2.82 -5.51 -5.40
C ARG A 142 -3.95 -6.54 -5.44
N LYS A 143 -5.20 -6.09 -5.61
CA LYS A 143 -6.37 -6.97 -5.77
C LYS A 143 -6.42 -7.64 -7.14
N ALA A 144 -5.89 -7.00 -8.18
CA ALA A 144 -5.80 -7.56 -9.52
C ALA A 144 -4.62 -8.56 -9.68
N ALA A 145 -3.60 -8.50 -8.83
CA ALA A 145 -2.39 -9.32 -8.90
C ALA A 145 -2.63 -10.83 -9.11
N PRO A 146 -3.58 -11.48 -8.40
CA PRO A 146 -3.85 -12.92 -8.60
C PRO A 146 -4.34 -13.28 -10.01
N PHE A 147 -4.85 -12.31 -10.77
CA PHE A 147 -5.36 -12.53 -12.12
C PHE A 147 -4.25 -12.46 -13.19
N PHE A 148 -3.05 -12.00 -12.84
CA PHE A 148 -1.86 -12.02 -13.73
C PHE A 148 -1.21 -13.41 -13.81
N SER A 149 -1.57 -14.33 -12.91
CA SER A 149 -1.09 -15.71 -12.92
C SER A 149 -1.88 -16.63 -13.87
N ARG A 150 -3.02 -16.15 -14.39
CA ARG A 150 -3.84 -16.89 -15.36
C ARG A 150 -3.29 -16.63 -16.76
N GLU A 151 -3.55 -17.53 -17.70
CA GLU A 151 -3.15 -17.28 -19.09
C GLU A 151 -3.68 -15.92 -19.57
N PRO A 152 -2.85 -15.07 -20.21
CA PRO A 152 -3.23 -13.72 -20.64
C PRO A 152 -4.47 -13.71 -21.54
N ASN A 153 -4.69 -14.81 -22.26
CA ASN A 153 -5.85 -15.06 -23.09
C ASN A 153 -6.39 -16.48 -22.85
N PRO A 154 -7.35 -16.69 -21.93
CA PRO A 154 -8.00 -17.99 -21.75
C PRO A 154 -8.89 -18.39 -22.94
N ARG A 155 -9.02 -17.52 -23.96
CA ARG A 155 -9.82 -17.72 -25.18
C ARG A 155 -8.91 -17.97 -26.38
N THR A 156 -7.86 -18.77 -26.19
CA THR A 156 -7.06 -19.40 -27.27
C THR A 156 -7.67 -20.71 -27.75
N GLY A 157 -8.76 -21.19 -27.14
CA GLY A 157 -9.59 -22.21 -27.75
C GLY A 157 -10.05 -21.71 -29.12
N HIS A 158 -9.87 -22.54 -30.16
CA HIS A 158 -10.38 -22.31 -31.50
C HIS A 158 -11.76 -21.67 -31.45
N ALA A 159 -12.04 -20.75 -32.38
CA ALA A 159 -13.38 -20.19 -32.54
C ALA A 159 -14.39 -21.32 -32.37
N ALA A 160 -15.33 -21.17 -31.42
CA ALA A 160 -16.38 -22.15 -31.21
C ALA A 160 -16.93 -22.52 -32.60
N PRO A 161 -17.09 -23.81 -32.92
CA PRO A 161 -17.59 -24.21 -34.23
C PRO A 161 -18.79 -23.32 -34.54
N ARG A 162 -18.74 -22.60 -35.67
CA ARG A 162 -19.92 -21.87 -36.13
C ARG A 162 -21.02 -22.91 -36.13
N TRP A 163 -21.99 -22.76 -35.23
CA TRP A 163 -23.20 -23.58 -35.24
C TRP A 163 -23.69 -23.47 -36.68
N ARG A 164 -23.66 -24.59 -37.41
CA ARG A 164 -24.30 -24.65 -38.70
C ARG A 164 -25.74 -24.22 -38.41
N GLU A 165 -26.18 -23.13 -39.02
CA GLU A 165 -27.59 -22.72 -38.93
C GLU A 165 -28.39 -23.93 -39.38
N LEU A 166 -29.01 -24.62 -38.41
CA LEU A 166 -29.92 -25.71 -38.70
C LEU A 166 -31.05 -25.05 -39.46
N SER A 167 -31.25 -25.47 -40.71
CA SER A 167 -32.40 -25.01 -41.47
C SER A 167 -33.67 -25.34 -40.66
N PRO A 168 -34.75 -24.53 -40.75
CA PRO A 168 -36.02 -24.84 -40.08
C PRO A 168 -36.53 -26.26 -40.42
N VAL A 169 -36.11 -26.80 -41.56
CA VAL A 169 -36.42 -28.17 -42.03
C VAL A 169 -35.68 -29.23 -41.22
N GLU A 170 -34.41 -29.02 -40.86
CA GLU A 170 -33.63 -29.98 -40.05
C GLU A 170 -34.10 -30.00 -38.59
N LEU A 171 -34.54 -28.86 -38.05
CA LEU A 171 -35.14 -28.79 -36.71
C LEU A 171 -36.49 -29.53 -36.62
N ALA A 172 -37.26 -29.52 -37.72
CA ALA A 172 -38.53 -30.23 -37.79
C ALA A 172 -38.37 -31.76 -38.03
N GLN A 173 -37.19 -32.20 -38.49
CA GLN A 173 -36.87 -33.61 -38.75
C GLN A 173 -36.09 -34.28 -37.60
N GLN A 174 -35.60 -33.51 -36.62
CA GLN A 174 -35.06 -34.11 -35.41
C GLN A 174 -36.22 -34.70 -34.62
N ASP A 175 -36.29 -36.03 -34.56
CA ASP A 175 -37.17 -36.77 -33.66
C ASP A 175 -36.80 -36.42 -32.21
N PHE A 176 -37.38 -35.34 -31.70
CA PHE A 176 -37.39 -35.07 -30.28
C PHE A 176 -38.14 -36.21 -29.60
N PRO A 177 -37.58 -36.84 -28.56
CA PRO A 177 -38.26 -37.91 -27.85
C PRO A 177 -39.45 -37.30 -27.09
N MET A 178 -40.60 -37.36 -27.75
CA MET A 178 -41.94 -36.93 -27.34
C MET A 178 -42.33 -35.46 -27.62
N PRO A 179 -43.52 -35.22 -28.22
CA PRO A 179 -44.08 -33.89 -28.38
C PRO A 179 -44.43 -33.26 -27.03
N MET A 180 -44.33 -31.92 -26.92
CA MET A 180 -44.58 -31.19 -25.67
C MET A 180 -45.95 -31.47 -25.03
N ALA A 181 -46.95 -31.83 -25.83
CA ALA A 181 -48.28 -32.21 -25.34
C ALA A 181 -48.23 -33.47 -24.44
N ASP A 182 -47.36 -34.43 -24.77
CA ASP A 182 -47.18 -35.66 -23.97
C ASP A 182 -46.39 -35.39 -22.69
N VAL A 183 -45.48 -34.41 -22.71
CA VAL A 183 -44.76 -33.97 -21.50
C VAL A 183 -45.68 -33.26 -20.51
N LEU A 184 -46.64 -32.47 -21.03
CA LEU A 184 -47.62 -31.75 -20.21
C LEU A 184 -48.77 -32.64 -19.73
N GLY A 185 -49.08 -33.72 -20.45
CA GLY A 185 -50.07 -34.74 -20.05
C GLY A 185 -49.50 -35.85 -19.16
N ALA A 186 -48.18 -36.05 -19.14
CA ALA A 186 -47.53 -37.01 -18.27
C ALA A 186 -47.61 -36.55 -16.80
N LYS A 187 -48.53 -37.14 -16.04
CA LYS A 187 -48.48 -37.11 -14.57
C LYS A 187 -47.09 -37.61 -14.15
N PRO A 188 -46.35 -36.91 -13.27
CA PRO A 188 -45.01 -37.34 -12.90
C PRO A 188 -45.09 -38.77 -12.34
N ALA A 189 -44.55 -39.73 -13.08
CA ALA A 189 -44.25 -41.04 -12.54
C ALA A 189 -43.21 -40.81 -11.44
N ALA A 190 -43.52 -41.33 -10.24
CA ALA A 190 -42.64 -41.23 -9.10
C ALA A 190 -41.20 -41.61 -9.49
N ALA A 191 -40.26 -40.72 -9.16
CA ALA A 191 -38.85 -40.94 -9.39
C ALA A 191 -38.45 -42.34 -8.88
N PRO A 192 -37.68 -43.14 -9.65
CA PRO A 192 -37.16 -44.39 -9.13
C PRO A 192 -36.25 -44.04 -7.95
N ALA A 193 -36.59 -44.60 -6.78
CA ALA A 193 -35.81 -44.48 -5.56
C ALA A 193 -34.35 -44.86 -5.87
N ILE A 194 -33.43 -43.97 -5.52
CA ILE A 194 -32.00 -44.22 -5.49
C ILE A 194 -31.79 -45.50 -4.67
N GLN A 195 -31.41 -46.60 -5.31
CA GLN A 195 -31.02 -47.81 -4.61
C GLN A 195 -29.74 -47.49 -3.84
N SER A 196 -29.90 -47.25 -2.54
CA SER A 196 -28.81 -47.16 -1.58
C SER A 196 -27.92 -48.40 -1.70
N ALA A 197 -26.66 -48.17 -2.08
CA ALA A 197 -25.63 -49.19 -2.15
C ALA A 197 -25.55 -49.95 -0.82
N ARG A 198 -25.65 -51.28 -0.94
CA ARG A 198 -25.64 -52.28 0.12
C ARG A 198 -24.29 -52.28 0.86
N PRO A 199 -24.25 -52.41 2.19
CA PRO A 199 -23.02 -52.34 2.97
C PRO A 199 -22.15 -53.59 2.76
N MET A 200 -20.86 -53.41 2.46
CA MET A 200 -19.86 -54.48 2.46
C MET A 200 -19.59 -54.95 3.90
N HIS A 201 -20.12 -56.13 4.22
CA HIS A 201 -19.76 -56.88 5.41
C HIS A 201 -18.30 -57.38 5.30
N ARG A 202 -17.48 -56.95 6.26
CA ARG A 202 -16.14 -57.47 6.54
C ARG A 202 -16.26 -58.89 7.11
N ALA A 203 -15.80 -59.89 6.37
CA ALA A 203 -15.69 -61.28 6.82
C ALA A 203 -14.22 -61.69 6.96
N THR A 204 -13.83 -61.97 8.20
CA THR A 204 -12.71 -62.83 8.65
C THR A 204 -13.21 -63.47 9.95
N PRO A 205 -12.79 -64.67 10.43
CA PRO A 205 -11.61 -65.49 10.09
C PRO A 205 -11.95 -66.99 9.86
N LYS A 206 -11.07 -67.90 9.38
CA LYS A 206 -9.99 -68.65 10.06
C LYS A 206 -9.52 -69.75 9.09
N PRO A 207 -8.27 -70.21 9.13
CA PRO A 207 -7.96 -71.61 8.84
C PRO A 207 -7.61 -72.38 10.13
N LYS A 208 -8.13 -73.61 10.21
CA LYS A 208 -7.76 -74.65 11.18
C LYS A 208 -6.54 -75.42 10.65
N ALA A 209 -5.48 -75.52 11.44
CA ALA A 209 -4.75 -76.74 11.78
C ALA A 209 -3.78 -76.39 12.91
#